data_AF-A0A5K1CLN1-F1
#
_entry.id   AF-A0A5K1CLN1-F1
#
_cell.length_a   1.000
_cell.length_b   1.000
_cell.length_c   1.000
_cell.angle_alpha   90.00
_cell.angle_beta   90.00
_cell.angle_gamma   90.00
#
_symmetry.space_group_name_H-M   'P 1'
#
loop_
_entity.id
_entity.type
_entity.pdbx_description
1 polymer ?
#
loop_
_entity_poly.entity_id
_entity_poly.type
_entity_poly.pdbx_seq_one_letter_code
_entity_poly.pdbx_strand_id
1 'polypeptide(L)' 'MENLRQKQWGLEMNDLQKCVSAALTNADTCADGFSSEAMNGPVKETVRASILTVAPLTSNALDFVNKLSQTKDGI' A
#
# COMPACT_ATOMS: atom_id res chain seq x y z
N MET A 1 0.48 1.17 32.56
CA MET A 1 0.20 1.92 31.31
C MET A 1 0.97 1.38 30.09
N GLU A 2 2.11 0.71 30.27
CA GLU A 2 2.94 0.14 29.19
C GLU A 2 2.18 -0.83 28.26
N ASN A 3 1.39 -1.75 28.83
CA ASN A 3 0.62 -2.75 28.08
C ASN A 3 -0.46 -2.14 27.17
N LEU A 4 -1.08 -1.03 27.59
CA LEU A 4 -2.08 -0.33 26.77
C LEU A 4 -1.43 0.34 25.55
N ARG A 5 -0.25 0.93 25.73
CA ARG A 5 0.51 1.53 24.63
C ARG A 5 1.02 0.50 23.62
N GLN A 6 1.45 -0.69 24.09
CA GLN A 6 1.84 -1.79 23.20
C GLN A 6 0.65 -2.33 22.40
N LYS A 7 -0.50 -2.56 23.05
CA LYS A 7 -1.73 -3.00 22.36
C LYS A 7 -2.19 -1.99 21.32
N GLN A 8 -2.22 -0.71 21.68
CA GLN A 8 -2.59 0.36 20.76
C GLN A 8 -1.65 0.40 19.55
N TRP A 9 -0.34 0.32 19.77
CA TRP A 9 0.64 0.25 18.70
C TRP A 9 0.40 -0.92 17.75
N GLY A 10 0.15 -2.13 18.27
CA GLY A 10 -0.09 -3.31 17.45
C GLY A 10 -1.35 -3.16 16.57
N LEU A 11 -2.41 -2.55 17.10
CA LEU A 11 -3.62 -2.25 16.32
C LEU A 11 -3.35 -1.21 15.23
N GLU A 12 -2.66 -0.12 15.56
CA GLU A 12 -2.30 0.93 14.60
C GLU A 12 -1.43 0.38 13.46
N MET A 13 -0.43 -0.45 13.76
CA MET A 13 0.41 -1.08 12.72
C MET A 13 -0.38 -2.06 11.84
N ASN A 14 -1.30 -2.83 12.42
CA ASN A 14 -2.15 -3.76 11.68
C ASN A 14 -3.07 -3.02 10.70
N ASP A 15 -3.70 -1.94 11.16
CA ASP A 15 -4.57 -1.11 10.31
C ASP A 15 -3.76 -0.43 9.20
N LEU A 16 -2.59 0.12 9.51
CA LEU A 16 -1.68 0.69 8.51
C LEU A 16 -1.26 -0.35 7.47
N GLN A 17 -0.87 -1.55 7.90
CA GLN A 17 -0.48 -2.63 6.98
C GLN A 17 -1.61 -3.01 6.03
N LYS A 18 -2.85 -3.13 6.55
CA LYS A 18 -4.05 -3.39 5.72
C LYS A 18 -4.31 -2.27 4.74
N CYS A 19 -4.27 -1.01 5.18
CA CYS A 19 -4.54 0.15 4.34
C CYS A 19 -3.52 0.26 3.19
N VAL A 20 -2.23 0.10 3.48
CA VAL A 20 -1.17 0.19 2.47
C VAL A 20 -1.21 -1.00 1.52
N SER A 21 -1.48 -2.21 2.01
CA SER A 21 -1.65 -3.39 1.14
C SER A 21 -2.85 -3.22 0.19
N ALA A 22 -3.98 -2.72 0.71
CA ALA A 22 -5.16 -2.43 -0.10
C ALA A 22 -4.88 -1.34 -1.14
N ALA A 23 -4.11 -0.31 -0.81
CA ALA A 23 -3.71 0.73 -1.77
C ALA A 23 -2.90 0.14 -2.93
N LEU A 24 -2.00 -0.81 -2.66
CA LEU A 24 -1.22 -1.49 -3.70
C LEU A 24 -2.12 -2.35 -4.58
N THR A 25 -3.01 -3.16 -3.99
CA THR A 25 -4.01 -3.94 -4.74
C THR A 25 -4.93 -3.06 -5.60
N ASN A 26 -5.30 -1.88 -5.10
CA ASN A 26 -6.11 -0.93 -5.87
C ASN A 26 -5.34 -0.36 -7.06
N ALA A 27 -4.04 -0.11 -6.94
CA ALA A 27 -3.20 0.32 -8.05
C ALA A 27 -3.11 -0.76 -9.14
N ASP A 28 -2.92 -2.02 -8.74
CA ASP A 28 -2.90 -3.16 -9.67
C ASP A 28 -4.25 -3.36 -10.36
N THR A 29 -5.34 -3.37 -9.58
CA THR A 29 -6.71 -3.50 -10.12
C THR A 29 -7.06 -2.33 -11.06
N CYS A 30 -6.56 -1.13 -10.76
CA CYS A 30 -6.70 0.02 -11.65
C CYS A 30 -5.99 -0.22 -12.99
N ALA A 31 -4.78 -0.77 -12.99
CA ALA A 31 -4.07 -1.13 -14.22
C ALA A 31 -4.87 -2.15 -15.04
N ASP A 32 -5.38 -3.19 -14.37
CA ASP A 32 -6.15 -4.26 -15.00
C ASP A 32 -7.43 -3.74 -15.66
N GLY A 33 -8.09 -2.75 -15.06
CA GLY A 33 -9.28 -2.11 -15.62
C GLY A 33 -9.05 -1.42 -16.98
N PHE A 34 -7.80 -1.06 -17.30
CA PHE A 34 -7.40 -0.44 -18.57
C PHE A 34 -6.62 -1.38 -19.49
N SER A 35 -6.53 -2.68 -19.15
CA SER A 35 -5.74 -3.65 -19.92
C SER A 35 -6.28 -3.89 -21.34
N SER A 36 -7.59 -3.76 -21.56
CA SER A 36 -8.26 -3.99 -22.86
C SER A 36 -7.74 -3.07 -23.97
N GLU A 37 -7.66 -3.62 -25.19
CA GLU A 37 -7.31 -2.87 -26.42
C GLU A 37 -8.32 -1.75 -26.73
N ALA A 38 -9.59 -1.92 -26.31
CA ALA A 38 -10.62 -0.88 -26.47
C ALA A 38 -10.34 0.38 -25.64
N MET A 39 -9.46 0.31 -24.64
CA MET A 39 -9.05 1.42 -23.79
C MET A 39 -7.75 2.08 -24.25
N ASN A 40 -7.17 1.65 -25.37
CA ASN A 40 -5.94 2.24 -25.89
C ASN A 40 -6.13 3.72 -26.22
N GLY A 41 -5.18 4.55 -25.76
CA GLY A 41 -5.20 5.98 -26.01
C GLY A 41 -4.63 6.79 -24.84
N PRO A 42 -4.77 8.13 -24.91
CA PRO A 42 -4.15 9.04 -23.95
C PRO A 42 -4.55 8.80 -22.49
N VAL A 43 -5.78 8.33 -22.27
CA VAL A 43 -6.28 8.05 -20.91
C VAL A 43 -5.54 6.87 -20.29
N LYS A 44 -5.39 5.75 -21.01
CA LYS A 44 -4.63 4.57 -20.54
C LYS A 44 -3.17 4.92 -20.23
N GLU A 45 -2.53 5.71 -21.08
CA GLU A 45 -1.14 6.16 -20.82
C GLU A 45 -1.04 7.05 -19.58
N THR A 46 -2.00 7.95 -19.37
CA THR A 46 -2.05 8.81 -18.18
C THR A 46 -2.24 7.99 -16.89
N VAL A 47 -3.17 7.03 -16.93
CA VAL A 47 -3.42 6.12 -15.80
C VAL A 47 -2.18 5.27 -15.52
N ARG A 48 -1.56 4.70 -16.56
CA ARG A 48 -0.34 3.90 -16.43
C ARG A 48 0.82 4.70 -15.83
N ALA A 49 1.04 5.94 -16.28
CA ALA A 49 2.08 6.80 -15.71
C ALA A 49 1.83 7.10 -14.22
N SER A 50 0.56 7.29 -13.84
CA SER A 50 0.16 7.47 -12.44
C SER A 50 0.44 6.22 -11.61
N ILE A 51 0.09 5.03 -12.11
CA ILE A 51 0.33 3.74 -11.45
C ILE A 51 1.82 3.48 -11.26
N LEU A 52 2.63 3.73 -12.29
CA LEU A 52 4.10 3.63 -12.22
C LEU A 52 4.72 4.58 -11.19
N THR A 53 4.00 5.61 -10.76
CA THR A 53 4.42 6.52 -9.68
C THR A 53 3.93 6.03 -8.32
N VAL A 54 2.65 5.65 -8.19
CA VAL A 54 2.05 5.33 -6.88
C VAL A 54 2.36 3.92 -6.37
N ALA A 55 2.50 2.92 -7.26
CA ALA A 55 2.74 1.54 -6.83
C ALA A 55 4.11 1.37 -6.13
N PRO A 56 5.23 1.93 -6.64
CA PRO A 56 6.51 1.86 -5.92
C PRO A 56 6.49 2.59 -4.58
N LEU A 57 5.84 3.75 -4.49
CA LEU A 57 5.71 4.51 -3.24
C LEU A 57 4.91 3.72 -2.19
N THR A 58 3.82 3.10 -2.61
CA THR A 58 2.98 2.25 -1.75
C THR A 58 3.74 1.01 -1.29
N SER A 59 4.50 0.36 -2.19
CA SER A 59 5.35 -0.80 -1.84
C SER A 59 6.43 -0.43 -0.81
N ASN A 60 7.13 0.69 -1.03
CA ASN A 60 8.12 1.20 -0.06
C ASN A 60 7.47 1.50 1.30
N ALA A 61 6.27 2.10 1.31
CA ALA A 61 5.53 2.35 2.55
C ALA A 61 5.16 1.05 3.27
N LEU A 62 4.76 0.01 2.53
CA LEU A 62 4.43 -1.30 3.10
C LEU A 62 5.65 -1.93 3.77
N ASP A 63 6.81 -1.87 3.11
CA ASP A 63 8.08 -2.33 3.67
C ASP A 63 8.45 -1.59 4.97
N PHE A 64 8.24 -0.27 5.01
CA PHE A 64 8.48 0.51 6.23
C PHE A 64 7.54 0.12 7.36
N VAL A 65 6.24 -0.03 7.09
CA VAL A 65 5.25 -0.45 8.11
C VAL A 65 5.60 -1.83 8.65
N ASN A 66 5.96 -2.78 7.77
CA ASN A 66 6.34 -4.14 8.18
C ASN A 66 7.58 -4.13 9.10
N LYS A 67 8.61 -3.35 8.76
CA LYS A 67 9.82 -3.23 9.59
C LYS A 67 9.54 -2.52 10.92
N LEU A 68 8.72 -1.47 10.90
CA LEU A 68 8.38 -0.70 12.08
C LEU A 68 7.54 -1.51 13.08
N SER A 69 6.62 -2.34 12.57
CA SER A 69 5.84 -3.26 13.40
C SER A 69 6.77 -4.22 14.17
N GLN A 70 7.75 -4.81 13.49
CA GLN A 70 8.70 -5.76 14.09
C GLN A 70 9.65 -5.13 15.11
N THR A 71 9.91 -3.82 15.01
CA THR A 71 10.86 -3.12 15.90
C THR A 71 10.37 -3.06 17.35
N LYS A 72 9.06 -3.19 17.61
CA LYS A 72 8.47 -3.15 18.96
C LYS A 72 8.08 -4.51 19.53
N ASP A 73 8.13 -5.57 18.72
CA ASP A 73 7.93 -6.96 19.16
C ASP A 73 9.24 -7.59 19.67
N GLY A 74 10.39 -6.93 19.44
CA GLY A 74 11.74 -7.37 19.85
C GLY A 74 12.35 -6.62 21.05
N ILE A 75 11.57 -5.79 21.75
CA ILE A 75 11.94 -5.10 23.01
C ILE A 75 10.86 -5.41 24.04
#